data_AF-A0ABD5YGQ8-F1
#
_entry.id   AF-A0ABD5YGQ8-F1
#
_cell.length_a   1.000
_cell.length_b   1.000
_cell.length_c   1.000
_cell.angle_alpha   90.00
_cell.angle_beta   90.00
_cell.angle_gamma   90.00
#
_symmetry.space_group_name_H-M   'P 1'
#
loop_
_entity.id
_entity.type
_entity.pdbx_description
1 polymer ?
#
loop_
_entity_poly.entity_id
_entity_poly.type
_entity_poly.pdbx_seq_one_letter_code
_entity_poly.pdbx_strand_id
1 'polypeptide(L)' 'MVRASLVERYIELEQWVQNLSPARNAFLHGLMWAVMWTTLTAVFGSQSILGAVGIGVAGGVFYGWLCYSWGIPS' A
#
# COMPACT_ATOMS: atom_id res chain seq x y z
N MET A 1 -16.95 -23.28 27.76
CA MET A 1 -16.26 -23.56 26.48
C MET A 1 -16.67 -22.58 25.37
N VAL A 2 -17.96 -22.32 25.12
CA VAL A 2 -18.43 -21.36 24.07
C VAL A 2 -17.94 -19.91 24.23
N ARG A 3 -17.75 -19.43 25.48
CA ARG A 3 -17.23 -18.07 25.74
C ARG A 3 -15.76 -17.89 25.36
N ALA A 4 -14.93 -18.92 25.51
CA ALA A 4 -13.51 -18.85 25.18
C ALA A 4 -13.30 -18.76 23.66
N SER A 5 -14.06 -19.54 22.88
CA SER A 5 -14.00 -19.51 21.41
C SER A 5 -14.50 -18.20 20.80
N LEU A 6 -15.42 -17.49 21.48
CA LEU A 6 -15.89 -16.16 21.04
C LEU A 6 -14.84 -15.09 21.29
N VAL A 7 -14.12 -15.16 22.41
CA VAL A 7 -13.03 -14.24 22.73
C VAL A 7 -11.85 -14.45 21.77
N GLU A 8 -11.50 -15.69 21.46
CA GLU A 8 -10.42 -16.02 20.52
C GLU A 8 -10.69 -15.48 19.11
N ARG A 9 -11.91 -15.69 18.60
CA ARG A 9 -12.35 -15.10 17.31
C ARG A 9 -12.38 -13.58 17.31
N TYR A 10 -12.69 -12.95 18.45
CA TYR A 10 -12.66 -11.50 18.56
C TYR A 10 -11.23 -10.96 18.48
N ILE A 11 -10.28 -11.61 19.14
CA ILE A 11 -8.84 -11.25 19.10
C ILE A 11 -8.28 -11.39 17.68
N GLU A 12 -8.61 -12.47 16.97
CA GLU A 12 -8.22 -12.63 15.56
C GLU A 12 -8.78 -11.51 14.67
N LEU A 13 -10.04 -11.13 14.88
CA LEU A 13 -10.68 -10.05 14.14
C LEU A 13 -10.01 -8.70 14.44
N GLU A 14 -9.70 -8.44 15.71
CA GLU A 14 -9.02 -7.22 16.16
C GLU A 14 -7.61 -7.11 15.56
N GLN A 15 -6.85 -8.20 15.55
CA GLN A 15 -5.54 -8.26 14.87
C GLN A 15 -5.67 -8.05 13.36
N TRP A 16 -6.70 -8.61 12.72
CA TRP A 16 -6.94 -8.42 11.29
C TRP A 16 -7.28 -6.96 10.96
N VAL A 17 -8.11 -6.31 11.79
CA VAL A 17 -8.45 -4.88 11.67
C VAL A 17 -7.23 -3.99 11.93
N GLN A 18 -6.39 -4.32 12.91
CA GLN A 18 -5.15 -3.58 13.17
C GLN A 18 -4.11 -3.75 12.05
N ASN A 19 -4.09 -4.89 11.36
CA ASN A 19 -3.22 -5.09 10.19
C ASN A 19 -3.73 -4.41 8.91
N LEU A 20 -5.01 -4.08 8.85
CA LEU A 20 -5.64 -3.38 7.74
C LEU A 20 -5.22 -1.91 7.64
N SER A 21 -4.98 -1.21 8.74
CA SER A 21 -4.59 0.21 8.73
C SER A 21 -3.19 0.43 8.12
N PRO A 22 -2.12 -0.30 8.50
CA PRO A 22 -0.81 -0.20 7.85
C PRO A 22 -0.86 -0.61 6.37
N ALA A 23 -1.60 -1.67 6.05
CA ALA A 23 -1.75 -2.14 4.66
C ALA A 23 -2.45 -1.09 3.78
N ARG A 24 -3.49 -0.43 4.30
CA ARG A 24 -4.18 0.67 3.60
C ARG A 24 -3.24 1.85 3.37
N ASN A 25 -2.47 2.24 4.38
CA ASN A 25 -1.54 3.37 4.27
C ASN A 25 -0.39 3.09 3.29
N ALA A 26 0.16 1.88 3.34
CA ALA A 26 1.13 1.39 2.37
C ALA A 26 0.60 1.46 0.93
N PHE A 27 -0.64 1.03 0.71
CA PHE A 27 -1.29 1.13 -0.59
C PHE A 27 -1.43 2.58 -1.06
N LEU A 28 -1.87 3.50 -0.19
CA LEU A 28 -2.01 4.92 -0.51
C LEU A 28 -0.67 5.56 -0.89
N HIS A 29 0.40 5.26 -0.14
CA HIS A 29 1.74 5.74 -0.45
C HIS A 29 2.25 5.20 -1.79
N GLY A 30 2.04 3.92 -2.07
CA GLY A 30 2.37 3.34 -3.36
C GLY A 30 1.62 3.98 -4.52
N LEU A 31 0.31 4.25 -4.34
CA LEU A 31 -0.51 4.93 -5.33
C LEU A 31 -0.04 6.37 -5.58
N MET A 32 0.25 7.13 -4.53
CA MET A 32 0.77 8.50 -4.66
C MET A 32 2.07 8.53 -5.45
N TRP A 33 2.98 7.59 -5.17
CA TRP A 33 4.24 7.47 -5.92
C TRP A 33 4.00 7.17 -7.39
N ALA A 34 3.11 6.20 -7.69
CA ALA A 34 2.80 5.81 -9.06
C ALA A 34 2.23 6.98 -9.88
N VAL A 35 1.31 7.74 -9.28
CA VAL A 35 0.71 8.93 -9.91
C VAL A 35 1.75 10.03 -10.12
N MET A 36 2.56 10.31 -9.09
CA MET A 36 3.62 11.33 -9.18
C MET A 36 4.61 11.01 -10.30
N TRP A 37 5.12 9.77 -10.34
CA TRP A 37 6.08 9.34 -11.36
C TRP A 37 5.51 9.41 -12.77
N THR A 38 4.30 8.88 -12.96
CA THR A 38 3.62 8.88 -14.26
C THR A 38 3.38 10.31 -14.74
N THR A 39 2.97 11.21 -13.85
CA THR A 39 2.73 12.62 -14.17
C THR A 39 4.03 13.33 -14.54
N LEU A 40 5.10 13.16 -13.75
CA LEU A 40 6.40 13.75 -14.05
C LEU A 40 6.90 13.32 -15.43
N THR A 41 6.84 12.03 -15.72
CA THR A 41 7.34 11.49 -16.99
C THR A 41 6.46 11.87 -18.18
N ALA A 42 5.15 12.01 -17.99
CA ALA A 42 4.25 12.58 -18.99
C ALA A 42 4.54 14.08 -19.26
N VAL A 43 4.86 14.85 -18.23
CA VAL A 43 5.18 16.29 -18.35
C VAL A 43 6.54 16.50 -19.04
N PHE A 44 7.56 15.74 -18.66
CA PHE A 44 8.91 15.88 -19.23
C PHE A 44 9.10 15.15 -20.56
N GLY A 45 8.11 14.36 -21.00
CA GLY A 45 8.17 13.62 -22.26
C GLY A 45 9.33 12.63 -22.35
N SER A 46 9.86 12.17 -21.21
CA SER A 46 11.06 11.32 -21.16
C SER A 46 10.83 9.88 -21.62
N GLN A 47 9.57 9.45 -21.72
CA GLN A 47 9.17 8.11 -22.15
C GLN A 47 7.72 8.06 -22.64
N SER A 48 7.34 6.94 -23.26
CA SER A 48 5.93 6.69 -23.63
C SER A 48 5.04 6.61 -22.38
N ILE A 49 3.77 7.01 -22.52
CA ILE A 49 2.79 6.97 -21.43
C ILE A 49 2.65 5.56 -20.86
N LEU A 50 2.65 4.53 -21.70
CA LEU A 50 2.57 3.13 -21.24
C LEU A 50 3.82 2.72 -20.44
N GLY A 51 5.01 3.16 -20.85
CA GLY A 51 6.25 2.96 -20.09
C GLY A 51 6.23 3.69 -18.74
N ALA A 52 5.75 4.94 -18.74
CA ALA A 52 5.56 5.76 -17.54
C ALA A 52 4.63 5.10 -16.52
N VAL A 53 3.46 4.63 -16.98
CA VAL A 53 2.50 3.91 -16.13
C VAL A 53 3.10 2.61 -15.62
N GLY A 54 3.79 1.85 -16.47
CA GLY A 54 4.41 0.58 -16.07
C GLY A 54 5.44 0.76 -14.95
N ILE A 55 6.36 1.71 -15.10
CA ILE A 55 7.37 2.03 -14.08
C ILE A 55 6.69 2.65 -12.85
N GLY A 56 5.70 3.52 -13.06
CA GLY A 56 4.89 4.14 -12.01
C GLY A 56 4.24 3.10 -11.10
N VAL A 57 3.56 2.11 -11.68
CA VAL A 57 2.90 1.05 -10.93
C VAL A 57 3.94 0.15 -10.25
N ALA A 58 4.99 -0.27 -10.95
CA ALA A 58 6.01 -1.16 -10.37
C ALA A 58 6.75 -0.50 -9.18
N GLY A 59 7.18 0.74 -9.34
CA GLY A 59 7.82 1.49 -8.26
C GLY A 59 6.83 1.87 -7.15
N GLY A 60 5.55 2.09 -7.47
CA GLY A 60 4.50 2.33 -6.48
C GLY A 60 4.25 1.10 -5.60
N VAL A 61 4.20 -0.10 -6.20
CA VAL A 61 4.11 -1.36 -5.46
C VAL A 61 5.34 -1.56 -4.57
N PHE A 62 6.54 -1.31 -5.10
CA PHE A 62 7.78 -1.41 -4.32
C PHE A 62 7.81 -0.40 -3.15
N TYR A 63 7.41 0.84 -3.39
CA TYR A 63 7.36 1.89 -2.37
C TYR A 63 6.31 1.59 -1.30
N GLY A 64 5.12 1.12 -1.70
CA GLY A 64 4.09 0.68 -0.77
C GLY A 64 4.55 -0.50 0.10
N TRP A 65 5.25 -1.48 -0.49
CA TRP A 65 5.86 -2.58 0.27
C TRP A 65 6.89 -2.09 1.28
N LEU A 66 7.76 -1.14 0.92
CA LEU A 66 8.70 -0.52 1.85
C LEU A 66 7.95 0.16 3.01
N CYS A 67 6.93 0.97 2.72
CA CYS A 67 6.11 1.63 3.74
C CYS A 67 5.43 0.63 4.69
N TYR A 68 4.95 -0.50 4.17
CA TYR A 68 4.38 -1.59 4.96
C TYR A 68 5.45 -2.23 5.87
N SER A 69 6.62 -2.56 5.31
CA SER A 69 7.70 -3.23 6.05
C SER A 69 8.34 -2.36 7.13
N TRP A 70 8.36 -1.04 6.94
CA TRP A 70 8.88 -0.08 7.91
C TRP A 70 7.86 0.35 8.95
N GLY A 71 6.61 -0.14 8.85
CA GLY A 71 5.56 0.14 9.82
C GLY A 71 5.32 1.64 10.00
N ILE A 72 5.50 2.44 8.94
CA ILE A 72 5.35 3.90 9.00
C ILE A 72 3.94 4.19 9.53
N PRO A 73 3.81 4.71 10.76
CA PRO A 73 2.51 5.04 11.31
C PRO A 73 1.99 6.29 10.60
N SER A 74 0.71 6.27 10.23
CA SER A 74 -0.02 7.45 9.79
C SER A 74 -0.19 8.46 10.91
#